data_AF-A0A2N1VND4-F1
#
_entry.id   AF-A0A2N1VND4-F1
#
_cell.length_a   1.000
_cell.length_b   1.000
_cell.length_c   1.000
_cell.angle_alpha   90.00
_cell.angle_beta   90.00
_cell.angle_gamma   90.00
#
_symmetry.space_group_name_H-M   'P 1'
#
loop_
_entity.id
_entity.type
_entity.pdbx_description
1 polymer ?
#
loop_
_entity_poly.entity_id
_entity_poly.type
_entity_poly.pdbx_seq_one_letter_code
_entity_poly.pdbx_strand_id
1 'polypeptide(L)' 'MKKVILTIGIILFIIGMFQGSRYFLDYNVLSHYGKGYVWGSAIILLLGIAFIIIGLKKKKIST' A
#
# COMPACT_ATOMS: atom_id res chain seq x y z
N MET A 1 12.50 13.63 -7.76
CA MET A 1 11.70 13.44 -6.53
C MET A 1 10.34 12.79 -6.77
N LYS A 2 9.42 13.35 -7.59
CA LYS A 2 8.11 12.71 -7.85
C LYS A 2 8.20 11.29 -8.43
N LYS A 3 9.17 11.04 -9.33
CA LYS A 3 9.46 9.70 -9.86
C LYS A 3 9.86 8.71 -8.76
N VAL A 4 10.69 9.14 -7.81
CA VAL A 4 11.12 8.31 -6.66
C VAL A 4 9.92 7.99 -5.75
N ILE A 5 9.10 9.00 -5.42
CA ILE A 5 7.88 8.80 -4.62
C ILE A 5 6.92 7.83 -5.32
N LEU A 6 6.78 7.95 -6.64
CA LEU A 6 5.96 7.05 -7.46
C LEU A 6 6.52 5.62 -7.43
N THR A 7 7.85 5.45 -7.61
CA THR A 7 8.50 4.13 -7.56
C THR A 7 8.34 3.49 -6.18
N ILE A 8 8.55 4.23 -5.09
CA ILE A 8 8.33 3.74 -3.72
C ILE A 8 6.86 3.36 -3.52
N GLY A 9 5.93 4.18 -4.00
CA GLY A 9 4.50 3.90 -3.93
C GLY A 9 4.11 2.60 -4.63
N ILE A 10 4.66 2.35 -5.83
CA ILE A 10 4.44 1.10 -6.58
C ILE A 10 5.00 -0.11 -5.81
N ILE A 11 6.21 0.01 -5.26
CA ILE A 11 6.83 -1.07 -4.48
C ILE A 11 5.97 -1.41 -3.25
N LEU A 12 5.57 -0.39 -2.47
CA LEU A 12 4.71 -0.58 -1.30
C LEU A 12 3.36 -1.18 -1.67
N PHE A 13 2.76 -0.74 -2.77
CA PHE A 13 1.49 -1.27 -3.27
C PHE A 13 1.60 -2.77 -3.58
N ILE A 14 2.63 -3.19 -4.31
CA ILE A 14 2.86 -4.60 -4.66
C ILE A 14 3.10 -5.43 -3.39
N ILE A 15 3.93 -4.95 -2.46
CA ILE A 15 4.21 -5.61 -1.19
C ILE A 15 2.92 -5.77 -0.37
N GLY A 16 2.12 -4.71 -0.24
CA GLY A 16 0.86 -4.72 0.49
C GLY A 16 -0.15 -5.69 -0.12
N MET A 17 -0.26 -5.73 -1.44
CA MET A 17 -1.13 -6.68 -2.15
C MET A 17 -0.71 -8.13 -1.92
N PHE A 18 0.59 -8.43 -2.08
CA PHE A 18 1.10 -9.79 -1.97
C PHE A 18 1.03 -10.33 -0.53
N GLN A 19 1.35 -9.49 0.47
CA GLN A 19 1.25 -9.89 1.86
C GLN A 19 -0.21 -10.03 2.32
N GLY A 20 -1.06 -9.06 1.94
CA GLY A 20 -2.47 -9.06 2.33
C GLY A 20 -3.24 -10.24 1.75
N SER A 21 -3.03 -10.57 0.47
CA SER A 21 -3.76 -11.65 -0.21
C SER A 21 -3.51 -13.03 0.38
N ARG A 22 -2.35 -13.25 0.99
CA ARG A 22 -1.93 -14.55 1.53
C ARG A 22 -2.83 -15.09 2.63
N TYR A 23 -3.38 -14.20 3.47
CA TYR A 23 -4.16 -14.60 4.65
C TYR A 23 -5.53 -13.92 4.74
N PHE A 24 -5.94 -13.21 3.68
CA PHE A 24 -7.21 -12.49 3.66
C PHE A 24 -8.41 -13.44 3.74
N LEU A 25 -8.36 -14.57 3.03
CA LEU A 25 -9.46 -15.55 2.97
C LEU A 25 -9.59 -16.35 4.27
N ASP A 26 -8.48 -16.58 4.97
CA ASP A 26 -8.43 -17.36 6.21
C ASP A 26 -8.49 -16.48 7.48
N TYR A 27 -8.85 -15.20 7.36
CA TYR A 27 -8.76 -14.22 8.46
C TYR A 27 -9.43 -14.67 9.77
N ASN A 28 -10.51 -15.43 9.69
CA ASN A 28 -11.26 -15.90 10.85
C ASN A 28 -10.53 -16.96 11.68
N VAL A 29 -9.64 -17.75 11.05
CA VAL A 29 -8.82 -18.77 11.72
C VAL A 29 -7.43 -18.27 12.09
N LEU A 30 -7.11 -17.02 11.75
CA LEU A 30 -5.83 -16.41 12.12
C LEU A 30 -5.75 -16.07 13.61
N SER A 31 -4.56 -16.32 14.18
CA SER A 31 -4.20 -15.82 15.50
C SER A 31 -4.25 -14.29 15.55
N HIS A 32 -4.28 -13.71 16.75
CA HIS A 32 -4.28 -12.26 16.92
C HIS A 32 -3.11 -11.58 16.18
N TYR A 33 -1.92 -12.18 16.23
CA TYR A 33 -0.77 -11.73 15.46
C TYR A 33 -1.00 -11.78 13.95
N GLY A 34 -1.58 -12.87 13.44
CA GLY A 34 -1.91 -12.99 12.03
C GLY A 34 -2.89 -11.91 11.57
N LYS A 35 -3.92 -11.61 12.38
CA LYS A 35 -4.84 -10.51 12.08
C LYS A 35 -4.09 -9.19 12.00
N GLY A 36 -3.14 -8.96 12.92
CA GLY A 36 -2.22 -7.82 12.88
C GLY A 36 -1.39 -7.76 11.60
N TYR A 37 -0.91 -8.89 11.09
CA TYR A 37 -0.19 -8.97 9.82
C TYR A 37 -1.06 -8.56 8.62
N VAL A 38 -2.33 -8.97 8.58
CA VAL A 38 -3.28 -8.56 7.52
C VAL A 38 -3.56 -7.06 7.59
N TRP A 39 -3.79 -6.51 8.79
CA TRP A 39 -3.98 -5.08 8.99
C TRP A 39 -2.74 -4.26 8.65
N GLY A 40 -1.54 -4.73 9.02
CA GLY A 40 -0.27 -4.12 8.63
C GLY A 40 -0.11 -4.09 7.11
N SER A 41 -0.48 -5.17 6.44
CA SER A 41 -0.48 -5.25 4.96
C SER A 41 -1.46 -4.25 4.33
N ALA A 42 -2.64 -4.08 4.93
CA ALA A 42 -3.61 -3.08 4.49
C ALA A 42 -3.07 -1.64 4.65
N ILE A 43 -2.39 -1.33 5.76
CA ILE A 43 -1.75 -0.03 5.98
C ILE A 43 -0.66 0.22 4.92
N ILE A 44 0.20 -0.77 4.66
CA ILE A 44 1.25 -0.68 3.62
C ILE A 44 0.63 -0.42 2.25
N LEU A 45 -0.47 -1.12 1.91
CA LEU A 45 -1.18 -0.93 0.66
C LEU A 45 -1.75 0.49 0.53
N LEU A 46 -2.40 0.99 1.58
CA LEU A 46 -2.95 2.36 1.60
C LEU A 46 -1.85 3.42 1.47
N LEU A 47 -0.71 3.24 2.12
CA LEU A 47 0.45 4.13 1.96
C LEU A 47 1.01 4.08 0.54
N GLY A 48 1.10 2.90 -0.07
CA GLY A 48 1.49 2.74 -1.47
C GLY A 48 0.57 3.52 -2.42
N ILE A 49 -0.75 3.39 -2.25
CA ILE A 49 -1.76 4.14 -3.01
C ILE A 49 -1.58 5.64 -2.81
N ALA A 50 -1.44 6.11 -1.57
CA ALA A 50 -1.25 7.53 -1.27
C ALA A 50 -0.01 8.09 -1.98
N PHE A 51 1.11 7.36 -1.96
CA PHE A 51 2.35 7.77 -2.62
C PHE A 51 2.22 7.76 -4.15
N ILE A 52 1.50 6.80 -4.73
CA ILE A 52 1.19 6.79 -6.16
C ILE A 52 0.38 8.05 -6.52
N ILE A 53 -0.68 8.36 -5.77
CA ILE A 53 -1.52 9.54 -6.01
C ILE A 53 -0.69 10.82 -5.93
N ILE A 54 0.14 10.97 -4.89
CA ILE A 54 1.02 12.14 -4.71
C ILE A 54 2.05 12.23 -5.84
N GLY A 55 2.63 11.09 -6.23
CA GLY A 55 3.61 11.00 -7.32
C GLY A 55 3.03 11.39 -8.68
N LEU A 56 1.77 11.02 -8.94
CA LEU A 56 1.03 11.33 -10.17
C LEU A 56 0.43 12.73 -10.21
N LYS A 57 0.23 13.37 -9.05
CA LYS A 57 -0.36 14.72 -8.98
C LYS A 57 0.50 15.72 -9.75
N LYS A 58 0.03 16.15 -10.93
CA LYS A 58 0.66 17.23 -11.71
C LYS A 58 0.63 18.53 -10.89
N LYS A 59 1.66 19.38 -10.99
CA LYS A 59 1.56 20.74 -10.44
C LYS A 59 0.38 21.40 -11.17
N LYS A 60 -0.59 21.97 -10.44
CA LYS A 60 -1.49 22.96 -11.05
C LYS A 60 -0.58 24.04 -11.62
N ILE A 61 -0.52 24.15 -12.94
CA ILE A 61 0.07 25.31 -13.60
C ILE A 61 -0.93 26.43 -13.33
N SER A 62 -0.64 27.26 -12.34
CA SER A 62 -1.30 28.56 -12.18
C SER A 62 -0.68 29.43 -13.25
N THR A 63 -1.41 29.64 -14.34
CA THR A 63 -1.16 30.76 -15.25
C THR A 63 -1.71 32.03 -14.61
#